data_AF-A0AAV4AVZ9-F1
#
_entry.id   AF-A0AAV4AVZ9-F1
#
_cell.length_a   1.000
_cell.length_b   1.000
_cell.length_c   1.000
_cell.angle_alpha   90.00
_cell.angle_beta   90.00
_cell.angle_gamma   90.00
#
_symmetry.space_group_name_H-M   'P 1'
#
loop_
_entity.id
_entity.type
_entity.pdbx_description
1 polymer ?
#
loop_
_entity_poly.entity_id
_entity_poly.type
_entity_poly.pdbx_seq_one_letter_code
_entity_poly.pdbx_strand_id
1 'polypeptide(L)'
;MPTFNLARAVYDQQLLVDTSDMTPLYVNSTGTVVWSPNVYLQQLCKMDMTKFPYDQHNCTFQIYLVMFDVNQASQHDSFLCIVVKIFELDIVTAHTSPILIQYSENNAWKLKSSEMRVLTFVSGISPPIGYISLSLVIQRRPRYFLLNLLFPTLALSFLNILADSGEKVGYPITVLLSVMVMMGVTTDVMPEASDVVPLITQFFTALTVISILTVATTVVILLIHHRREEEENEERKKQTSFLGQYGLVLLKNIG
;
A
#
# COMPACT_ATOMS: atom_id res chain seq x y z
N MET A 1 37.19 3.47 -14.22
CA MET A 1 36.57 2.69 -13.13
C MET A 1 35.46 1.84 -13.71
N PRO A 2 35.19 0.63 -13.19
CA PRO A 2 34.06 -0.17 -13.66
C PRO A 2 32.75 0.58 -13.38
N THR A 3 31.83 0.55 -14.35
CA THR A 3 30.50 1.16 -14.20
C THR A 3 29.53 0.12 -13.64
N PHE A 4 28.90 0.46 -12.51
CA PHE A 4 27.89 -0.36 -11.87
C PHE A 4 26.51 0.12 -12.29
N ASN A 5 25.71 -0.79 -12.84
CA ASN A 5 24.39 -0.49 -13.37
C ASN A 5 23.32 -1.33 -12.67
N LEU A 6 22.08 -0.84 -12.66
CA LEU A 6 20.93 -1.51 -12.04
C LEU A 6 19.90 -1.91 -13.11
N ALA A 7 19.62 -3.21 -13.25
CA ALA A 7 18.83 -3.75 -14.36
C ALA A 7 17.34 -3.34 -14.38
N ARG A 8 16.83 -2.78 -13.27
CA ARG A 8 15.44 -2.30 -13.12
C ARG A 8 15.37 -0.94 -12.42
N ALA A 9 16.35 -0.08 -12.71
CA ALA A 9 16.31 1.28 -12.20
C ALA A 9 15.02 2.01 -12.61
N VAL A 10 14.59 2.94 -11.76
CA VAL A 10 13.61 3.95 -12.18
C VAL A 10 14.27 4.80 -13.27
N TYR A 11 13.51 5.17 -14.31
CA TYR A 11 13.90 5.64 -15.66
C TYR A 11 15.14 6.55 -15.81
N ASP A 12 15.60 7.23 -14.76
CA ASP A 12 16.69 8.21 -14.75
C ASP A 12 17.89 7.83 -13.85
N GLN A 13 17.87 6.68 -13.16
CA GLN A 13 18.88 6.27 -12.16
C GLN A 13 19.52 4.92 -12.47
N GLN A 14 19.88 4.68 -13.73
CA GLN A 14 20.52 3.42 -14.13
C GLN A 14 21.95 3.27 -13.56
N LEU A 15 22.65 4.40 -13.39
CA LEU A 15 24.00 4.45 -12.85
C LEU A 15 23.97 4.47 -11.33
N LEU A 16 24.59 3.47 -10.70
CA LEU A 16 24.61 3.34 -9.23
C LEU A 16 25.64 4.24 -8.55
N VAL A 17 26.70 4.61 -9.27
CA VAL A 17 27.74 5.50 -8.75
C VAL A 17 27.95 6.62 -9.75
N ASP A 18 27.46 7.80 -9.39
CA ASP A 18 27.78 9.03 -10.10
C ASP A 18 29.23 9.43 -9.75
N THR A 19 30.05 9.70 -10.77
CA THR A 19 31.44 10.11 -10.60
C THR A 19 31.58 11.55 -10.09
N SER A 20 30.46 12.27 -9.93
CA SER A 20 30.40 13.59 -9.34
C SER A 20 30.66 13.57 -7.81
N ASP A 21 30.27 12.50 -7.12
CA ASP A 21 30.56 12.29 -5.69
C ASP A 21 31.96 11.67 -5.53
N MET A 22 32.97 12.54 -5.37
CA MET A 22 34.36 12.12 -5.15
C MET A 22 34.52 11.37 -3.83
N THR A 23 34.46 10.04 -3.89
CA THR A 23 34.79 9.16 -2.77
C THR A 23 36.26 8.72 -2.87
N PRO A 24 37.05 8.83 -1.79
CA PRO A 24 38.48 8.55 -1.85
C PRO A 24 38.74 7.07 -2.15
N LEU A 25 39.76 6.81 -2.97
CA LEU A 25 40.26 5.46 -3.23
C LEU A 25 41.47 5.18 -2.35
N TYR A 26 41.46 4.01 -1.73
CA TYR A 26 42.59 3.53 -0.93
C TYR A 26 43.40 2.56 -1.77
N VAL A 27 44.69 2.86 -1.95
CA VAL A 27 45.60 2.02 -2.74
C VAL A 27 46.64 1.42 -1.79
N ASN A 28 46.69 0.09 -1.74
CA ASN A 28 47.67 -0.64 -0.96
C ASN A 28 48.99 -0.81 -1.74
N SER A 29 50.11 -1.01 -1.04
CA SER A 29 51.44 -1.22 -1.65
C SER A 29 51.51 -2.48 -2.53
N THR A 30 50.58 -3.42 -2.33
CA THR A 30 50.38 -4.62 -3.16
C THR A 30 49.70 -4.34 -4.50
N GLY A 31 49.28 -3.09 -4.76
CA GLY A 31 48.49 -2.72 -5.94
C GLY A 31 46.98 -2.98 -5.79
N THR A 32 46.53 -3.43 -4.62
CA THR A 32 45.09 -3.60 -4.33
C THR A 32 44.43 -2.24 -4.15
N VAL A 33 43.37 -1.99 -4.91
CA VAL A 33 42.58 -0.75 -4.81
C VAL A 33 41.24 -1.06 -4.12
N VAL A 34 40.96 -0.36 -3.02
CA VAL A 34 39.69 -0.45 -2.29
C VAL A 34 38.91 0.83 -2.49
N TRP A 35 37.67 0.67 -2.93
CA TRP A 35 36.73 1.77 -3.16
C TRP A 35 35.38 1.41 -2.55
N SER A 36 34.87 2.27 -1.69
CA SER A 36 33.62 2.06 -0.95
C SER A 36 32.74 3.31 -1.03
N PRO A 37 32.03 3.51 -2.16
CA PRO A 37 31.08 4.60 -2.29
C PRO A 37 29.77 4.27 -1.57
N ASN A 38 29.09 5.30 -1.06
CA ASN A 38 27.72 5.18 -0.60
C ASN A 38 26.78 5.31 -1.80
N VAL A 39 25.88 4.34 -1.99
CA VAL A 39 24.97 4.31 -3.14
C VAL A 39 23.52 4.17 -2.69
N TYR A 40 22.63 4.91 -3.35
CA TYR A 40 21.18 4.76 -3.19
C TYR A 40 20.64 3.87 -4.29
N LEU A 41 20.01 2.75 -3.94
CA LEU A 41 19.43 1.82 -4.89
C LEU A 41 17.93 2.09 -5.05
N GLN A 42 17.52 2.60 -6.21
CA GLN A 42 16.11 2.83 -6.53
C GLN A 42 15.68 1.96 -7.71
N GLN A 43 14.70 1.07 -7.50
CA GLN A 43 14.20 0.19 -8.54
C GLN A 43 12.68 0.06 -8.52
N LEU A 44 12.14 -0.40 -9.64
CA LEU A 44 10.75 -0.83 -9.72
C LEU A 44 10.62 -2.26 -9.18
N CYS A 45 9.82 -2.41 -8.12
CA CYS A 45 9.47 -3.71 -7.54
C CYS A 45 7.96 -3.95 -7.68
N LYS A 46 7.57 -5.14 -8.16
CA LYS A 46 6.16 -5.54 -8.23
C LYS A 46 5.66 -5.89 -6.82
N MET A 47 4.67 -5.15 -6.34
CA MET A 47 4.11 -5.32 -5.01
C MET A 47 2.81 -6.13 -5.09
N ASP A 48 2.69 -7.20 -4.30
CA ASP A 48 1.44 -7.94 -4.11
C ASP A 48 0.70 -7.44 -2.86
N MET A 49 -0.43 -6.76 -3.09
CA MET A 49 -1.23 -6.14 -2.02
C MET A 49 -2.45 -6.96 -1.59
N THR A 50 -2.57 -8.22 -2.04
CA THR A 50 -3.73 -9.07 -1.74
C THR A 50 -4.05 -9.07 -0.23
N LYS A 51 -3.03 -9.22 0.62
CA LYS A 51 -3.16 -9.32 2.09
C LYS A 51 -2.86 -8.02 2.84
N PHE A 52 -2.96 -6.86 2.19
CA PHE A 52 -2.76 -5.57 2.85
C PHE A 52 -3.64 -5.43 4.12
N PRO A 53 -3.13 -4.88 5.25
CA PRO A 53 -1.80 -4.30 5.49
C PRO A 53 -0.76 -5.30 6.06
N TYR A 54 -1.03 -6.60 5.98
CA TYR A 54 -0.14 -7.69 6.39
C TYR A 54 0.66 -8.27 5.21
N ASP A 55 0.76 -7.49 4.14
CA ASP A 55 1.44 -7.79 2.89
C ASP A 55 2.95 -8.03 3.09
N GLN A 56 3.47 -8.96 2.29
CA GLN A 56 4.89 -9.30 2.20
C GLN A 56 5.32 -9.17 0.75
N HIS A 57 6.50 -8.60 0.54
CA HIS A 57 7.03 -8.37 -0.80
C HIS A 57 8.46 -8.87 -0.90
N ASN A 58 8.77 -9.47 -2.04
CA ASN A 58 10.11 -9.91 -2.39
C ASN A 58 10.63 -9.01 -3.51
N CYS A 59 11.54 -8.11 -3.17
CA CYS A 59 12.16 -7.19 -4.11
C CYS A 59 13.60 -7.65 -4.37
N THR A 60 13.93 -7.91 -5.63
CA THR A 60 15.27 -8.37 -6.04
C THR A 60 15.99 -7.28 -6.80
N PHE A 61 17.07 -6.74 -6.23
CA PHE A 61 17.99 -5.82 -6.88
C PHE A 61 18.98 -6.59 -7.73
N GLN A 62 19.14 -6.19 -8.99
CA GLN A 62 20.07 -6.81 -9.93
C GLN A 62 21.10 -5.78 -10.37
N ILE A 63 22.30 -5.88 -9.81
CA ILE A 63 23.43 -5.01 -10.12
C ILE A 63 24.30 -5.73 -11.13
N TYR A 64 24.56 -5.13 -12.28
CA TYR A 64 25.44 -5.70 -13.29
C TYR A 64 26.61 -4.77 -13.58
N LEU A 65 27.74 -5.38 -13.89
CA LEU A 65 28.93 -4.66 -14.34
C LEU A 65 29.09 -4.87 -15.83
N VAL A 66 29.30 -3.76 -16.54
CA VAL A 66 29.74 -3.81 -17.93
C VAL A 66 31.26 -3.71 -17.92
N MET A 67 31.93 -4.81 -18.26
CA MET A 67 33.37 -4.81 -18.52
C MET A 67 33.57 -4.30 -19.94
N PHE A 68 34.32 -3.21 -20.10
CA PHE A 68 34.71 -2.74 -21.43
C PHE A 68 35.86 -3.60 -21.97
N ASP A 69 35.78 -3.95 -23.26
CA ASP A 69 36.92 -4.48 -24.00
C ASP A 69 37.95 -3.36 -24.19
N VAL A 70 39.20 -3.60 -23.81
CA VAL A 70 40.30 -2.64 -23.95
C VAL A 70 41.08 -2.87 -25.25
N ASN A 71 40.67 -3.82 -26.10
CA ASN A 71 41.43 -4.23 -27.27
C ASN A 71 40.79 -3.75 -28.58
N GLN A 72 40.94 -2.48 -28.94
CA GLN A 72 40.91 -2.06 -30.36
C GLN A 72 42.30 -1.94 -31.00
N ALA A 73 43.35 -2.49 -30.39
CA ALA A 73 44.71 -2.30 -30.91
C ALA A 73 45.66 -3.51 -30.92
N SER A 74 45.27 -4.69 -30.44
CA SER A 74 46.16 -5.84 -30.57
C SER A 74 45.41 -7.15 -30.71
N GLN A 75 45.61 -7.75 -31.87
CA GLN A 75 45.39 -9.14 -32.24
C GLN A 75 46.09 -10.07 -31.25
N HIS A 76 45.52 -10.28 -30.06
CA HIS A 76 45.81 -11.40 -29.16
C HIS A 76 44.67 -11.46 -28.15
N ASP A 77 44.05 -12.65 -28.02
CA ASP A 77 42.97 -13.02 -27.10
C ASP A 77 43.36 -12.87 -25.62
N SER A 78 43.62 -11.64 -25.17
CA SER A 78 43.89 -11.30 -23.79
C SER A 78 42.75 -10.44 -23.28
N PHE A 79 41.68 -11.10 -22.82
CA PHE A 79 40.66 -10.45 -22.02
C PHE A 79 41.30 -10.02 -20.70
N LEU A 80 41.33 -8.71 -20.43
CA LEU A 80 41.67 -8.21 -19.10
C LEU A 80 40.56 -8.63 -18.13
N CYS A 81 40.71 -9.80 -17.51
CA CYS A 81 39.80 -10.27 -16.49
C CYS A 81 40.05 -9.45 -15.22
N ILE A 82 39.36 -8.30 -15.10
CA ILE A 82 39.33 -7.56 -13.85
C ILE A 82 38.52 -8.42 -12.87
N VAL A 83 39.22 -9.13 -11.99
CA VAL A 83 38.58 -9.84 -10.87
C VAL A 83 38.11 -8.80 -9.87
N VAL A 84 36.90 -8.28 -10.10
CA VAL A 84 36.23 -7.42 -9.14
C VAL A 84 35.70 -8.32 -8.02
N LYS A 85 36.46 -8.44 -6.93
CA LYS A 85 35.93 -8.97 -5.67
C LYS A 85 35.02 -7.90 -5.06
N ILE A 86 33.71 -8.09 -5.17
CA ILE A 86 32.73 -7.08 -4.76
C ILE A 86 32.47 -7.16 -3.25
N PHE A 87 32.75 -8.30 -2.60
CA PHE A 87 32.67 -8.49 -1.16
C PHE A 87 33.68 -9.54 -0.70
N GLU A 88 34.52 -9.21 0.27
CA GLU A 88 35.29 -10.19 1.06
C GLU A 88 34.69 -10.14 2.47
N LEU A 89 33.58 -10.87 2.67
CA LEU A 89 33.24 -11.30 4.02
C LEU A 89 33.75 -12.72 4.15
N ASP A 90 34.59 -12.97 5.14
CA ASP A 90 34.83 -14.32 5.61
C ASP A 90 33.47 -14.92 5.98
N ILE A 91 32.95 -15.79 5.10
CA ILE A 91 31.74 -16.59 5.34
C ILE A 91 32.14 -17.70 6.31
N VAL A 92 32.52 -17.31 7.51
CA VAL A 92 32.77 -18.21 8.62
C VAL A 92 31.68 -17.89 9.63
N THR A 93 30.64 -18.73 9.63
CA THR A 93 29.71 -18.93 10.74
C THR A 93 28.74 -17.80 11.09
N ALA A 94 27.89 -17.36 10.15
CA ALA A 94 26.58 -16.85 10.53
C ALA A 94 25.53 -17.06 9.43
N HIS A 95 24.39 -17.66 9.78
CA HIS A 95 23.18 -17.72 8.94
C HIS A 95 22.53 -16.34 8.68
N THR A 96 23.28 -15.26 8.86
CA THR A 96 22.83 -13.87 8.71
C THR A 96 23.51 -13.26 7.51
N SER A 97 22.71 -12.83 6.54
CA SER A 97 23.19 -12.08 5.38
C SER A 97 23.98 -10.83 5.81
N PRO A 98 25.03 -10.45 5.06
CA PRO A 98 25.93 -9.33 5.40
C PRO A 98 25.24 -7.97 5.58
N ILE A 99 24.03 -7.82 5.05
CA ILE A 99 23.19 -6.61 5.18
C ILE A 99 22.78 -6.32 6.63
N LEU A 100 22.62 -7.35 7.46
CA LEU A 100 22.08 -7.20 8.81
C LEU A 100 23.06 -6.51 9.78
N ILE A 101 24.35 -6.43 9.45
CA ILE A 101 25.40 -5.94 10.36
C ILE A 101 25.31 -4.42 10.56
N GLN A 102 24.87 -3.67 9.54
CA GLN A 102 24.69 -2.21 9.60
C GLN A 102 23.24 -1.78 9.30
N TYR A 103 22.29 -2.71 9.35
CA TYR A 103 20.89 -2.40 9.10
C TYR A 103 20.29 -1.64 10.27
N SER A 104 19.77 -0.44 9.99
CA SER A 104 18.90 0.29 10.92
C SER A 104 17.44 -0.08 10.66
N GLU A 105 16.71 -0.43 11.71
CA GLU A 105 15.31 -0.82 11.59
C GLU A 105 14.43 0.28 11.01
N ASN A 106 13.58 -0.09 10.05
CA ASN A 106 12.58 0.83 9.49
C ASN A 106 11.27 0.76 10.29
N ASN A 107 10.64 1.93 10.47
CA ASN A 107 9.37 2.07 11.21
C ASN A 107 8.13 1.64 10.42
N ALA A 108 8.18 1.71 9.08
CA ALA A 108 7.08 1.30 8.20
C ALA A 108 7.21 -0.16 7.74
N TRP A 109 8.45 -0.65 7.59
CA TRP A 109 8.76 -1.96 7.01
C TRP A 109 9.66 -2.78 7.93
N LYS A 110 9.39 -4.08 8.03
CA LYS A 110 10.23 -5.06 8.72
C LYS A 110 10.97 -5.89 7.69
N LEU A 111 12.30 -5.92 7.76
CA LEU A 111 13.12 -6.86 6.99
C LEU A 111 12.94 -8.27 7.57
N LYS A 112 12.50 -9.22 6.74
CA LYS A 112 12.25 -10.62 7.15
C LYS A 112 13.43 -11.50 6.79
N SER A 113 13.94 -11.36 5.58
CA SER A 113 15.14 -12.03 5.11
C SER A 113 15.81 -11.20 4.03
N SER A 114 17.11 -11.42 3.89
CA SER A 114 17.91 -10.90 2.79
C SER A 114 18.83 -12.00 2.31
N GLU A 115 18.96 -12.13 0.99
CA GLU A 115 19.82 -13.10 0.35
C GLU A 115 20.60 -12.42 -0.77
N MET A 116 21.91 -12.63 -0.81
CA MET A 116 22.78 -12.12 -1.85
C MET A 116 23.36 -13.30 -2.63
N ARG A 117 23.17 -13.32 -3.95
CA ARG A 117 23.79 -14.30 -4.85
C ARG A 117 24.62 -13.56 -5.88
N VAL A 118 25.90 -13.94 -5.97
CA VAL A 118 26.81 -13.46 -7.00
C VAL A 118 26.76 -14.47 -8.14
N LEU A 119 26.29 -14.05 -9.31
CA LEU A 119 26.15 -14.91 -10.49
C LEU A 119 27.17 -14.45 -11.52
N THR A 120 28.19 -15.29 -11.68
CA THR A 120 29.29 -15.05 -12.61
C THR A 120 28.99 -15.79 -13.91
N PHE A 121 28.97 -15.06 -15.03
CA PHE A 121 29.01 -15.53 -16.42
C PHE A 121 27.72 -16.09 -17.02
N VAL A 122 27.16 -15.35 -17.99
CA VAL A 122 26.38 -15.95 -19.08
C VAL A 122 27.38 -16.32 -20.18
N SER A 123 27.73 -17.60 -20.31
CA SER A 123 28.53 -18.11 -21.42
C SER A 123 27.76 -17.90 -22.74
N GLY A 124 28.23 -17.02 -23.61
CA GLY A 124 27.62 -16.77 -24.93
C GLY A 124 27.45 -15.31 -25.35
N ILE A 125 27.77 -14.34 -24.47
CA ILE A 125 27.74 -12.91 -24.79
C ILE A 125 29.17 -12.36 -24.72
N SER A 126 29.58 -11.65 -25.78
CA SER A 126 30.82 -10.87 -25.82
C SER A 126 30.46 -9.37 -25.83
N PRO A 127 30.85 -8.57 -24.82
CA PRO A 127 31.65 -8.93 -23.64
C PRO A 127 30.85 -9.66 -22.54
N PRO A 128 31.53 -10.44 -21.66
CA PRO A 128 30.88 -11.15 -20.57
C PRO A 128 30.27 -10.18 -19.54
N ILE A 129 29.03 -10.46 -19.13
CA ILE A 129 28.30 -9.68 -18.12
C ILE A 129 28.24 -10.49 -16.82
N GLY A 130 28.71 -9.90 -15.73
CA GLY A 130 28.52 -10.40 -14.37
C GLY A 130 27.37 -9.67 -13.68
N TYR A 131 26.54 -10.38 -12.92
CA TYR A 131 25.45 -9.78 -12.16
C TYR A 131 25.39 -10.27 -10.72
N ILE A 132 25.10 -9.35 -9.81
CA ILE A 132 24.78 -9.61 -8.42
C ILE A 132 23.28 -9.48 -8.27
N SER A 133 22.67 -10.49 -7.66
CA SER A 133 21.28 -10.44 -7.25
C SER A 133 21.18 -10.32 -5.74
N LEU A 134 20.45 -9.31 -5.28
CA LEU A 134 20.14 -9.08 -3.88
C LEU A 134 18.64 -9.16 -3.69
N SER A 135 18.16 -10.24 -3.07
CA SER A 135 16.74 -10.43 -2.74
C SER A 135 16.48 -9.94 -1.31
N LEU A 136 15.52 -9.02 -1.16
CA LEU A 136 15.03 -8.53 0.11
C LEU A 136 13.56 -8.92 0.26
N VAL A 137 13.25 -9.65 1.34
CA VAL A 137 11.88 -9.93 1.74
C VAL A 137 11.50 -8.96 2.85
N ILE A 138 10.58 -8.05 2.52
CA ILE A 138 10.08 -7.00 3.42
C ILE A 138 8.61 -7.24 3.76
N GLN A 139 8.22 -6.89 4.99
CA GLN A 139 6.85 -6.99 5.49
C GLN A 139 6.40 -5.65 6.03
N ARG A 140 5.19 -5.20 5.69
CA ARG A 140 4.62 -3.95 6.20
C ARG A 140 4.31 -4.05 7.70
N ARG A 141 4.51 -2.97 8.47
CA ARG A 141 4.01 -2.86 9.85
C ARG A 141 2.56 -2.39 9.84
N PRO A 142 1.57 -3.20 10.26
CA PRO A 142 0.15 -2.93 10.03
C PRO A 142 -0.47 -1.92 11.01
N ARG A 143 0.21 -1.60 12.13
CA ARG A 143 -0.36 -0.87 13.28
C ARG A 143 -0.98 0.48 12.90
N TYR A 144 -0.29 1.25 12.05
CA TYR A 144 -0.77 2.54 11.58
C TYR A 144 -2.12 2.41 10.84
N PHE A 145 -2.20 1.43 9.94
CA PHE A 145 -3.42 1.16 9.17
C PHE A 145 -4.55 0.62 10.05
N LEU A 146 -4.26 -0.24 11.03
CA LEU A 146 -5.30 -0.73 11.94
C LEU A 146 -5.92 0.41 12.76
N LEU A 147 -5.10 1.32 13.30
CA LEU A 147 -5.58 2.42 14.15
C LEU A 147 -6.26 3.53 13.36
N ASN A 148 -5.78 3.85 12.15
CA ASN A 148 -6.32 4.97 11.38
C ASN A 148 -7.41 4.55 10.37
N LEU A 149 -7.43 3.27 9.97
CA LEU A 149 -8.36 2.76 8.96
C LEU A 149 -9.48 1.91 9.58
N LEU A 150 -9.11 0.92 10.41
CA LEU A 150 -10.06 -0.06 10.94
C LEU A 150 -10.77 0.43 12.21
N PHE A 151 -10.04 1.08 13.12
CA PHE A 151 -10.62 1.55 14.39
C PHE A 151 -11.80 2.55 14.20
N PRO A 152 -11.73 3.55 13.30
CA PRO A 152 -12.85 4.47 13.11
C PRO A 152 -14.11 3.79 12.58
N THR A 153 -13.98 2.80 11.69
CA THR A 153 -15.13 2.07 11.14
C THR A 153 -15.78 1.14 12.16
N LEU A 154 -14.98 0.52 13.04
CA LEU A 154 -15.50 -0.25 14.18
C LEU A 154 -16.19 0.65 15.21
N ALA A 155 -15.62 1.81 15.51
CA ALA A 155 -16.22 2.79 16.42
C ALA A 155 -17.57 3.28 15.91
N LEU A 156 -17.68 3.59 14.61
CA LEU A 156 -18.96 3.94 13.97
C LEU A 156 -19.96 2.77 14.00
N SER A 157 -19.50 1.54 13.78
CA SER A 157 -20.39 0.37 13.90
C SER A 157 -20.93 0.21 15.32
N PHE A 158 -20.12 0.47 16.34
CA PHE A 158 -20.53 0.44 17.74
C PHE A 158 -21.52 1.56 18.09
N LEU A 159 -21.26 2.79 17.62
CA LEU A 159 -22.17 3.92 17.81
C LEU A 159 -23.55 3.66 17.20
N ASN A 160 -23.63 2.86 16.12
CA ASN A 160 -24.90 2.49 15.49
C ASN A 160 -25.81 1.71 16.43
N ILE A 161 -25.22 0.81 17.22
CA ILE A 161 -25.97 -0.05 18.14
C ILE A 161 -26.39 0.74 19.39
N LEU A 162 -25.56 1.69 19.83
CA LEU A 162 -25.84 2.50 21.03
C LEU A 162 -26.78 3.69 20.77
N ALA A 163 -26.86 4.16 19.52
CA ALA A 163 -27.73 5.25 19.14
C ALA A 163 -29.19 4.78 19.04
N ASP A 164 -29.81 4.55 20.19
CA ASP A 164 -31.25 4.30 20.34
C ASP A 164 -32.08 5.61 20.26
N SER A 165 -31.48 6.68 19.73
CA SER A 165 -32.02 8.03 19.71
C SER A 165 -32.57 8.38 18.33
N GLY A 166 -33.76 8.99 18.30
CA GLY A 166 -34.65 9.17 17.13
C GLY A 166 -34.15 9.94 15.89
N GLU A 167 -32.85 10.11 15.66
CA GLU A 167 -32.29 10.56 14.38
C GLU A 167 -32.29 9.43 13.33
N LYS A 168 -33.50 9.03 12.90
CA LYS A 168 -33.72 7.90 11.97
C LYS A 168 -33.12 8.08 10.56
N VAL A 169 -32.62 9.27 10.21
CA VAL A 169 -32.23 9.62 8.82
C VAL A 169 -30.77 10.06 8.69
N GLY A 170 -30.25 10.86 9.63
CA GLY A 170 -28.90 11.40 9.54
C GLY A 170 -27.82 10.33 9.74
N TYR A 171 -28.08 9.38 10.63
CA TYR A 171 -27.08 8.39 11.03
C TYR A 171 -26.59 7.48 9.88
N PRO A 172 -27.46 6.78 9.10
CA PRO A 172 -27.01 5.95 7.97
C PRO A 172 -26.23 6.73 6.91
N ILE A 173 -26.58 8.01 6.69
CA ILE A 173 -25.91 8.88 5.73
C ILE A 173 -24.49 9.22 6.22
N THR A 174 -24.33 9.53 7.51
CA THR A 174 -22.99 9.81 8.08
C THR A 174 -22.08 8.58 8.04
N VAL A 175 -22.62 7.38 8.30
CA VAL A 175 -21.88 6.12 8.16
C VAL A 175 -21.46 5.90 6.71
N LEU A 176 -22.39 6.05 5.76
CA LEU A 176 -22.08 5.93 4.34
C LEU A 176 -20.95 6.89 3.90
N LEU A 177 -21.03 8.16 4.30
CA LEU A 177 -20.00 9.16 3.98
C LEU A 177 -18.64 8.78 4.60
N SER A 178 -18.62 8.35 5.86
CA SER A 178 -17.38 7.97 6.54
C SER A 178 -16.69 6.76 5.89
N VAL A 179 -17.45 5.76 5.46
CA VAL A 179 -16.91 4.56 4.79
C VAL A 179 -16.35 4.95 3.42
N MET A 180 -17.04 5.85 2.69
CA MET A 180 -16.53 6.38 1.40
C MET A 180 -15.21 7.14 1.58
N VAL A 181 -15.10 8.00 2.60
CA VAL A 181 -13.85 8.71 2.90
C VAL A 181 -12.73 7.71 3.22
N MET A 182 -13.02 6.70 4.05
CA MET A 182 -12.02 5.69 4.43
C MET A 182 -11.57 4.84 3.22
N MET A 183 -12.49 4.51 2.33
CA MET A 183 -12.21 3.83 1.08
C MET A 183 -11.33 4.70 0.17
N GLY A 184 -11.61 6.00 0.04
CA GLY A 184 -10.79 6.95 -0.72
C GLY A 184 -9.35 7.05 -0.21
N VAL A 185 -9.18 7.18 1.12
CA VAL A 185 -7.83 7.18 1.73
C VAL A 185 -7.10 5.85 1.45
N THR A 186 -7.83 4.74 1.42
CA THR A 186 -7.25 3.43 1.11
C THR A 186 -6.78 3.35 -0.34
N THR A 187 -7.55 3.88 -1.29
CA THR A 187 -7.19 3.90 -2.71
C THR A 187 -6.02 4.82 -3.00
N ASP A 188 -5.91 5.96 -2.32
CA ASP A 188 -4.81 6.92 -2.54
C ASP A 188 -3.44 6.38 -2.10
N VAL A 189 -3.41 5.48 -1.11
CA VAL A 189 -2.17 4.88 -0.59
C VAL A 189 -1.75 3.64 -1.40
N MET A 190 -2.67 3.05 -2.17
CA MET A 190 -2.39 1.88 -2.98
C MET A 190 -2.03 2.28 -4.40
N PRO A 191 -0.99 1.67 -5.02
CA PRO A 191 -0.76 1.83 -6.44
C PRO A 191 -1.98 1.32 -7.21
N GLU A 192 -2.28 1.98 -8.32
CA GLU A 192 -3.30 1.57 -9.30
C GLU A 192 -2.88 0.26 -9.98
N ALA A 193 -2.93 -0.86 -9.26
CA ALA A 193 -2.61 -2.17 -9.78
C ALA A 193 -3.91 -2.91 -10.13
N SER A 194 -4.16 -3.08 -11.42
CA SER A 194 -5.33 -3.79 -11.97
C SER A 194 -5.28 -5.32 -11.81
N ASP A 195 -4.15 -5.88 -11.34
CA ASP A 195 -3.93 -7.33 -11.33
C ASP A 195 -4.71 -8.05 -10.22
N VAL A 196 -4.79 -7.45 -9.02
CA VAL A 196 -5.40 -8.08 -7.83
C VAL A 196 -6.04 -7.02 -6.93
N VAL A 197 -7.30 -7.24 -6.52
CA VAL A 197 -8.01 -6.36 -5.59
C VAL A 197 -7.68 -6.75 -4.14
N PRO A 198 -7.12 -5.86 -3.31
CA PRO A 198 -6.80 -6.14 -1.90
C PRO A 198 -8.02 -6.54 -1.06
N LEU A 199 -7.82 -7.43 -0.08
CA LEU A 199 -8.89 -7.88 0.83
C LEU A 199 -9.56 -6.72 1.57
N ILE A 200 -8.78 -5.72 2.01
CA ILE A 200 -9.32 -4.54 2.71
C ILE A 200 -10.25 -3.72 1.81
N THR A 201 -9.93 -3.62 0.52
CA THR A 201 -10.74 -2.89 -0.46
C THR A 201 -12.03 -3.64 -0.71
N GLN A 202 -12.00 -4.98 -0.80
CA GLN A 202 -13.21 -5.81 -0.89
C GLN A 202 -14.10 -5.68 0.35
N PHE A 203 -13.50 -5.53 1.53
CA PHE A 203 -14.24 -5.29 2.77
C PHE A 203 -14.94 -3.91 2.74
N PHE A 204 -14.22 -2.85 2.37
CA PHE A 204 -14.83 -1.52 2.27
C PHE A 204 -15.89 -1.42 1.17
N THR A 205 -15.70 -2.09 0.03
CA THR A 205 -16.74 -2.13 -1.01
C THR A 205 -17.99 -2.89 -0.56
N ALA A 206 -17.84 -3.98 0.20
CA ALA A 206 -19.00 -4.65 0.80
C ALA A 206 -19.72 -3.73 1.81
N LEU A 207 -18.97 -3.01 2.65
CA LEU A 207 -19.53 -2.06 3.61
C LEU A 207 -20.25 -0.89 2.92
N THR A 208 -19.72 -0.35 1.82
CA THR A 208 -20.41 0.72 1.07
C THR A 208 -21.71 0.21 0.46
N VAL A 209 -21.73 -0.98 -0.14
CA VAL A 209 -22.95 -1.59 -0.68
C VAL A 209 -24.01 -1.79 0.41
N ILE A 210 -23.62 -2.34 1.58
CA ILE A 210 -24.54 -2.51 2.71
C ILE A 210 -25.05 -1.15 3.19
N SER A 211 -24.18 -0.15 3.30
CA SER A 211 -24.56 1.20 3.73
C SER A 211 -25.54 1.85 2.76
N ILE A 212 -25.35 1.70 1.44
CA ILE A 212 -26.31 2.20 0.43
C ILE A 212 -27.68 1.53 0.60
N LEU A 213 -27.71 0.21 0.80
CA LEU A 213 -28.96 -0.52 1.05
C LEU A 213 -29.65 -0.04 2.33
N THR A 214 -28.90 0.23 3.40
CA THR A 214 -29.47 0.76 4.66
C THR A 214 -30.04 2.17 4.51
N VAL A 215 -29.41 3.02 3.70
CA VAL A 215 -29.95 4.35 3.37
C VAL A 215 -31.22 4.21 2.54
N ALA A 216 -31.26 3.30 1.57
CA ALA A 216 -32.45 3.07 0.76
C ALA A 216 -33.63 2.56 1.61
N THR A 217 -33.40 1.59 2.51
CA THR A 217 -34.46 1.08 3.39
C THR A 217 -34.96 2.12 4.38
N THR A 218 -34.07 2.95 4.94
CA THR A 218 -34.48 4.04 5.84
C THR A 218 -35.32 5.09 5.12
N VAL A 219 -34.96 5.49 3.89
CA VAL A 219 -35.81 6.38 3.07
C VAL A 219 -37.19 5.76 2.83
N VAL A 220 -37.28 4.47 2.48
CA VAL A 220 -38.58 3.79 2.31
C VAL A 220 -39.39 3.76 3.60
N ILE A 221 -38.77 3.45 4.74
CA ILE A 221 -39.44 3.45 6.05
C ILE A 221 -39.97 4.85 6.39
N LEU A 222 -39.19 5.90 6.12
CA LEU A 222 -39.61 7.28 6.35
C LEU A 222 -40.77 7.67 5.45
N LEU A 223 -40.75 7.28 4.18
CA LEU A 223 -41.86 7.51 3.25
C LEU A 223 -43.14 6.82 3.73
N ILE A 224 -43.04 5.56 4.18
CA ILE A 224 -44.20 4.81 4.73
C ILE A 224 -44.70 5.48 6.02
N HIS A 225 -43.79 5.88 6.91
CA HIS A 225 -44.14 6.55 8.16
C HIS A 225 -44.86 7.87 7.92
N HIS A 226 -44.34 8.69 7.00
CA HIS A 226 -44.93 9.98 6.66
C HIS A 226 -46.33 9.82 6.05
N ARG A 227 -46.51 8.87 5.13
CA ARG A 227 -47.84 8.56 4.57
C ARG A 227 -48.83 8.10 5.66
N ARG A 228 -48.38 7.29 6.61
CA ARG A 228 -49.23 6.84 7.73
C ARG A 228 -49.63 8.00 8.66
N GLU A 229 -48.71 8.92 8.95
CA GLU A 229 -49.01 10.10 9.75
C GLU A 229 -50.01 11.04 9.06
N GLU A 230 -49.92 11.19 7.73
CA GLU A 230 -50.89 11.95 6.94
C GLU A 230 -52.29 11.31 7.01
N GLU A 231 -52.41 10.00 6.82
CA GLU A 231 -53.66 9.25 6.92
C GLU A 231 -54.29 9.37 8.33
N GLU A 232 -53.50 9.16 9.40
CA GLU A 232 -53.98 9.32 10.79
C GLU A 232 -54.40 10.76 11.11
N ASN A 233 -53.75 11.76 10.52
CA ASN A 233 -54.11 13.17 10.72
C ASN A 233 -55.39 13.56 9.98
N GLU A 234 -55.63 13.00 8.78
CA GLU A 234 -56.89 13.18 8.07
C GLU A 234 -58.07 12.52 8.81
N GLU A 235 -57.88 11.33 9.38
CA GLU A 235 -58.89 10.66 10.20
C GLU A 235 -59.21 11.45 11.48
N ARG A 236 -58.18 11.95 12.19
CA ARG A 236 -58.38 12.85 13.35
C ARG A 236 -59.14 14.12 12.98
N LYS A 237 -58.86 14.73 11.82
CA LYS A 237 -59.59 15.91 11.34
C LYS A 237 -61.07 15.61 11.04
N LYS A 238 -61.37 14.45 10.45
CA LYS A 238 -62.76 14.01 10.24
C LYS A 238 -63.47 13.77 11.57
N GLN A 239 -62.83 13.12 12.52
CA GLN A 239 -63.44 12.79 13.81
C GLN A 239 -63.73 14.05 14.65
N THR A 240 -62.82 15.02 14.64
CA THR A 240 -63.00 16.32 15.30
C THR A 240 -64.07 17.19 14.62
N SER A 241 -64.19 17.18 13.28
CA SER A 241 -65.26 17.92 12.59
C SER A 241 -66.64 17.32 12.84
N PHE A 242 -66.75 15.99 12.87
CA PHE A 242 -68.00 15.29 13.24
C PHE A 242 -68.44 15.65 14.67
N LEU A 243 -67.54 15.56 15.66
CA LEU A 243 -67.84 15.94 17.04
C LEU A 243 -68.25 17.42 17.17
N GLY A 244 -67.59 18.33 16.44
CA GLY A 244 -67.95 19.74 16.40
C GLY A 244 -69.34 19.99 15.82
N GLN A 245 -69.71 19.27 14.76
CA GLN A 245 -71.01 19.42 14.08
C GLN A 245 -72.16 18.84 14.92
N TYR A 246 -71.97 17.70 15.58
CA TYR A 246 -72.94 17.13 16.53
C TYR A 246 -73.10 18.01 17.79
N GLY A 247 -72.00 18.57 18.32
CA GLY A 247 -72.06 19.52 19.45
C GLY A 247 -72.85 20.80 19.12
N LEU A 248 -72.70 21.32 17.91
CA LEU A 248 -73.46 22.48 17.41
C LEU A 248 -74.95 22.18 17.22
N VAL A 249 -75.29 20.97 16.77
CA VAL A 249 -76.70 20.53 16.62
C VAL A 249 -77.37 20.31 17.98
N LEU A 250 -76.68 19.76 18.97
CA LEU A 250 -77.21 19.60 20.33
C LEU A 250 -77.43 20.93 21.04
N LEU A 251 -76.52 21.90 20.89
CA LEU A 251 -76.71 23.25 21.43
C LEU A 251 -77.90 23.99 20.79
N LYS A 252 -78.23 23.69 19.53
CA LYS A 252 -79.35 24.30 18.82
C LYS A 252 -80.71 23.68 19.14
N ASN A 253 -80.73 22.51 19.81
CA ASN A 253 -81.96 21.78 20.19
C ASN A 253 -82.35 22.00 21.67
N ILE A 254 -81.55 22.76 22.44
CA ILE A 254 -81.75 23.03 23.87
C ILE A 254 -82.16 24.51 24.12
N GLY A 255 -82.17 25.36 23.09
CA GLY A 255 -82.69 26.73 23.15
C GLY A 255 -84.01 26.87 22.39
#